data_AF-A0A7V8YSD0-F1
#
_entry.id   AF-A0A7V8YSD0-F1
#
_cell.length_a   1.000
_cell.length_b   1.000
_cell.length_c   1.000
_cell.angle_alpha   90.00
_cell.angle_beta   90.00
_cell.angle_gamma   90.00
#
_symmetry.space_group_name_H-M   'P 1'
#
loop_
_entity.id
_entity.type
_entity.pdbx_description
1 polymer ?
#
loop_
_entity_poly.entity_id
_entity_poly.type
_entity_poly.pdbx_seq_one_letter_code
_entity_poly.pdbx_strand_id
1 'polypeptide(L)'
;AISGGGLALAWLLYDAACRLLRDDRAVAGFVIALVIASAFAASELFAARAAYLQVGAMLGTIMAANVFFTIIPAHWELVRAKEEFREPDPAPGLRAKQRSVHNNYLTLPVVFTMLAGHFAFTFGSGHAWLVLLALFALVAAIRHYFNLWHQGRRVWWIPAAVGVGAIALAVVLAPENKPSIASRVTDAEAQAIVAERCTECHVGNSAPNGVRLETLDGIRANASLIESQVSSRAMPPGNTTGLTDEERSILVAWAAAAG
;
A
#
# COMPACT_ATOMS: atom_id res chain seq x y z
N ALA A 1 -8.43 -2.20 18.35
CA ALA A 1 -7.84 -3.41 18.96
C ALA A 1 -7.19 -4.33 17.93
N ILE A 2 -7.92 -4.79 16.90
CA ILE A 2 -7.43 -5.74 15.88
C ILE A 2 -6.17 -5.25 15.16
N SER A 3 -6.18 -4.01 14.66
CA SER A 3 -5.01 -3.42 13.98
C SER A 3 -3.75 -3.43 14.85
N GLY A 4 -3.81 -2.82 16.05
CA GLY A 4 -2.67 -2.76 16.97
C GLY A 4 -2.19 -4.14 17.44
N GLY A 5 -3.10 -5.07 17.71
CA GLY A 5 -2.76 -6.46 18.04
C GLY A 5 -2.05 -7.17 16.90
N GLY A 6 -2.47 -6.94 15.65
CA GLY A 6 -1.81 -7.46 14.45
C GLY A 6 -0.39 -6.94 14.28
N LEU A 7 -0.13 -5.65 14.57
CA LEU A 7 1.22 -5.07 14.50
C LEU A 7 2.16 -5.72 15.53
N ALA A 8 1.70 -5.87 16.78
CA ALA A 8 2.47 -6.51 17.83
C ALA A 8 2.75 -7.98 17.52
N LEU A 9 1.74 -8.72 17.06
CA LEU A 9 1.87 -10.12 16.67
C LEU A 9 2.87 -10.31 15.52
N ALA A 10 2.79 -9.48 14.48
CA ALA A 10 3.70 -9.55 13.35
C ALA A 10 5.17 -9.34 13.76
N TRP A 11 5.42 -8.36 14.65
CA TRP A 11 6.77 -8.17 15.20
C TRP A 11 7.24 -9.39 16.00
N LEU A 12 6.41 -9.93 16.90
CA LEU A 12 6.76 -11.11 17.70
C LEU A 12 7.07 -12.33 16.81
N LEU A 13 6.25 -12.58 15.80
CA LEU A 13 6.45 -13.66 14.83
C LEU A 13 7.75 -13.47 14.05
N TYR A 14 8.03 -12.25 13.59
CA TYR A 14 9.27 -11.93 12.90
C TYR A 14 10.51 -12.03 13.81
N ASP A 15 10.45 -11.57 15.06
CA ASP A 15 11.57 -11.68 15.99
C ASP A 15 11.86 -13.14 16.34
N ALA A 16 10.81 -13.92 16.58
CA ALA A 16 10.92 -15.36 16.76
C ALA A 16 11.55 -16.02 15.53
N ALA A 17 11.05 -15.73 14.32
CA ALA A 17 11.61 -16.29 13.09
C ALA A 17 13.10 -16.01 12.94
N CYS A 18 13.57 -14.79 13.26
CA CYS A 18 14.99 -14.48 13.17
C CYS A 18 15.85 -15.11 14.28
N ARG A 19 15.26 -15.50 15.42
CA ARG A 19 15.97 -16.26 16.46
C ARG A 19 16.06 -17.74 16.14
N LEU A 20 15.00 -18.30 15.54
CA LEU A 20 14.92 -19.72 15.19
C LEU A 20 15.63 -20.03 13.86
N LEU A 21 15.41 -19.19 12.84
CA LEU A 21 15.97 -19.35 11.50
C LEU A 21 17.30 -18.60 11.46
N ARG A 22 18.41 -19.34 11.56
CA ARG A 22 19.77 -18.79 11.48
C ARG A 22 20.20 -18.44 10.04
N ASP A 23 19.44 -18.86 9.04
CA ASP A 23 19.69 -18.56 7.62
C ASP A 23 18.85 -17.36 7.16
N ASP A 24 19.53 -16.34 6.64
CA ASP A 24 18.92 -15.13 6.08
C ASP A 24 17.92 -15.44 4.96
N ARG A 25 18.13 -16.51 4.18
CA ARG A 25 17.20 -16.91 3.11
C ARG A 25 15.90 -17.45 3.67
N ALA A 26 15.98 -18.24 4.74
CA ALA A 26 14.81 -18.76 5.42
C ALA A 26 14.01 -17.63 6.09
N VAL A 27 14.70 -16.66 6.70
CA VAL A 27 14.06 -15.45 7.24
C VAL A 27 13.40 -14.63 6.14
N ALA A 28 14.06 -14.44 5.00
CA ALA A 28 13.47 -13.72 3.87
C ALA A 28 12.20 -14.42 3.35
N GLY A 29 12.23 -15.74 3.20
CA GLY A 29 11.05 -16.54 2.83
C GLY A 29 9.91 -16.39 3.84
N PHE A 30 10.23 -16.39 5.13
CA PHE A 30 9.24 -16.15 6.19
C PHE A 30 8.64 -14.74 6.12
N VAL A 31 9.45 -13.70 5.91
CA VAL A 31 8.94 -12.32 5.78
C VAL A 31 8.04 -12.18 4.57
N ILE A 32 8.39 -12.81 3.43
CA ILE A 32 7.52 -12.85 2.25
C ILE A 32 6.19 -13.51 2.58
N ALA A 33 6.21 -14.68 3.23
CA ALA A 33 4.99 -15.38 3.65
C ALA A 33 4.14 -14.54 4.62
N LEU A 34 4.79 -13.84 5.57
CA LEU A 34 4.13 -12.93 6.50
C LEU A 34 3.46 -11.76 5.76
N VAL A 35 4.15 -11.14 4.79
CA VAL A 35 3.59 -10.05 3.97
C VAL A 35 2.39 -10.53 3.16
N ILE A 36 2.47 -11.72 2.54
CA ILE A 36 1.35 -12.31 1.78
C ILE A 36 0.15 -12.55 2.71
N ALA A 37 0.37 -13.22 3.84
CA ALA A 37 -0.68 -13.52 4.81
C ALA A 37 -1.32 -12.25 5.37
N SER A 38 -0.50 -11.24 5.70
CA SER A 38 -1.00 -9.96 6.20
C SER A 38 -1.71 -9.13 5.15
N ALA A 39 -1.26 -9.14 3.89
CA ALA A 39 -1.95 -8.46 2.79
C ALA A 39 -3.33 -9.07 2.53
N PHE A 40 -3.42 -10.41 2.52
CA PHE A 40 -4.69 -11.12 2.38
C PHE A 40 -5.62 -10.89 3.58
N ALA A 41 -5.12 -11.07 4.81
CA ALA A 41 -5.94 -10.81 6.00
C ALA A 41 -6.41 -9.35 6.06
N ALA A 42 -5.56 -8.40 5.64
CA ALA A 42 -5.93 -7.00 5.61
C ALA A 42 -6.97 -6.68 4.54
N SER A 43 -6.98 -7.38 3.38
CA SER A 43 -8.01 -7.18 2.36
C SER A 43 -9.39 -7.71 2.77
N GLU A 44 -9.43 -8.76 3.61
CA GLU A 44 -10.69 -9.29 4.15
C GLU A 44 -11.23 -8.45 5.33
N LEU A 45 -10.34 -7.80 6.07
CA LEU A 45 -10.70 -7.08 7.31
C LEU A 45 -10.89 -5.57 7.13
N PHE A 46 -10.27 -4.97 6.10
CA PHE A 46 -10.23 -3.52 5.92
C PHE A 46 -10.55 -3.13 4.48
N ALA A 47 -11.05 -1.90 4.31
CA ALA A 47 -11.14 -1.29 2.98
C ALA A 47 -9.76 -1.25 2.30
N ALA A 48 -9.71 -1.38 0.97
CA ALA A 48 -8.46 -1.57 0.22
C ALA A 48 -7.37 -0.52 0.56
N ARG A 49 -7.75 0.75 0.70
CA ARG A 49 -6.83 1.83 1.11
C ARG A 49 -6.26 1.61 2.52
N ALA A 50 -7.09 1.20 3.47
CA ALA A 50 -6.68 0.91 4.84
C ALA A 50 -5.84 -0.37 4.93
N ALA A 51 -6.09 -1.36 4.08
CA ALA A 51 -5.30 -2.58 4.01
C ALA A 51 -3.83 -2.30 3.66
N TYR A 52 -3.57 -1.41 2.69
CA TYR A 52 -2.22 -0.97 2.33
C TYR A 52 -1.51 -0.28 3.50
N LEU A 53 -2.21 0.65 4.17
CA LEU A 53 -1.68 1.34 5.34
C LEU A 53 -1.38 0.38 6.49
N GLN A 54 -2.23 -0.63 6.71
CA GLN A 54 -2.02 -1.64 7.74
C GLN A 54 -0.77 -2.49 7.48
N VAL A 55 -0.56 -2.95 6.23
CA VAL A 55 0.64 -3.70 5.85
C VAL A 55 1.89 -2.82 5.96
N GLY A 56 1.81 -1.57 5.51
CA GLY A 56 2.90 -0.62 5.67
C GLY A 56 3.25 -0.34 7.14
N ALA A 57 2.24 -0.16 7.99
CA ALA A 57 2.41 0.07 9.42
C ALA A 57 3.03 -1.15 10.11
N MET A 58 2.68 -2.35 9.69
CA MET A 58 3.28 -3.60 10.17
C MET A 58 4.78 -3.64 9.86
N LEU A 59 5.15 -3.39 8.60
CA LEU A 59 6.55 -3.38 8.18
C LEU A 59 7.35 -2.27 8.88
N GLY A 60 6.75 -1.08 9.02
CA GLY A 60 7.33 0.04 9.77
C GLY A 60 7.54 -0.29 11.25
N THR A 61 6.60 -1.00 11.87
CA THR A 61 6.70 -1.46 13.27
C THR A 61 7.84 -2.45 13.45
N ILE A 62 7.96 -3.43 12.54
CA ILE A 62 9.09 -4.36 12.51
C ILE A 62 10.42 -3.59 12.40
N MET A 63 10.49 -2.59 11.51
CA MET A 63 11.69 -1.78 11.33
C MET A 63 12.06 -0.98 12.58
N ALA A 64 11.08 -0.32 13.21
CA ALA A 64 11.29 0.44 14.44
C ALA A 64 11.75 -0.47 15.59
N ALA A 65 11.12 -1.64 15.72
CA ALA A 65 11.47 -2.61 16.75
C ALA A 65 12.87 -3.21 16.54
N ASN A 66 13.28 -3.47 15.29
CA ASN A 66 14.66 -3.87 14.96
C ASN A 66 15.67 -2.84 15.48
N VAL A 67 15.39 -1.55 15.26
CA VAL A 67 16.26 -0.46 15.72
C VAL A 67 16.30 -0.42 17.25
N PHE A 68 15.14 -0.36 17.89
CA PHE A 68 15.03 -0.13 19.31
C PHE A 68 15.55 -1.30 20.16
N PHE A 69 15.21 -2.54 19.79
CA PHE A 69 15.52 -3.72 20.62
C PHE A 69 16.81 -4.44 20.23
N THR A 70 17.34 -4.24 19.02
CA THR A 70 18.54 -4.97 18.55
C THR A 70 19.70 -4.06 18.17
N ILE A 71 19.46 -3.03 17.35
CA ILE A 71 20.54 -2.21 16.78
C ILE A 71 21.09 -1.23 17.82
N ILE A 72 20.23 -0.46 18.49
CA ILE A 72 20.66 0.52 19.49
C ILE A 72 21.43 -0.14 20.65
N PRO A 73 20.93 -1.24 21.27
CA PRO A 73 21.67 -1.92 22.33
C PRO A 73 23.04 -2.45 21.87
N ALA A 74 23.13 -3.02 20.67
CA ALA A 74 24.41 -3.49 20.13
C ALA A 74 25.40 -2.33 19.87
N HIS A 75 24.90 -1.15 19.50
CA HIS A 75 25.75 0.02 19.30
C HIS A 75 26.29 0.55 20.63
N TRP A 76 25.46 0.60 21.68
CA TRP A 76 25.90 0.98 23.03
C TRP A 76 26.95 0.03 23.59
N GLU A 77 26.81 -1.27 23.34
CA GLU A 77 27.81 -2.26 23.75
C GLU A 77 29.16 -2.06 23.06
N LEU A 78 29.15 -1.72 21.77
CA LEU A 78 30.38 -1.39 21.03
C LEU A 78 31.04 -0.11 21.57
N VAL A 79 30.25 0.90 21.93
CA VAL A 79 30.77 2.14 22.54
C VAL A 79 31.43 1.84 23.89
N ARG A 80 30.73 1.10 24.77
CA ARG A 80 31.27 0.70 26.08
C ARG A 80 32.56 -0.10 25.97
N ALA A 81 32.62 -1.06 25.04
CA ALA A 81 33.83 -1.85 24.80
C ALA A 81 35.04 -0.97 24.46
N LYS A 82 34.83 0.07 23.63
CA LYS A 82 35.88 1.03 23.29
C LYS A 82 36.28 1.92 24.46
N GLU A 83 35.33 2.40 25.25
CA GLU A 83 35.61 3.19 26.46
C GLU A 83 36.43 2.40 27.49
N GLU A 84 36.17 1.10 27.58
CA GLU A 84 36.86 0.17 28.48
C GLU A 84 38.16 -0.41 27.89
N PHE A 85 38.55 -0.01 26.68
CA PHE A 85 39.70 -0.56 25.93
C PHE A 85 39.69 -2.10 25.82
N ARG A 86 38.51 -2.71 25.78
CA ARG A 86 38.34 -4.16 25.55
C ARG A 86 37.94 -4.46 24.12
N GLU A 87 38.24 -5.67 23.68
CA GLU A 87 37.75 -6.16 22.39
C GLU A 87 36.22 -6.37 22.46
N PRO A 88 35.43 -5.81 21.53
CA PRO A 88 33.98 -5.97 21.53
C PRO A 88 33.56 -7.40 21.12
N ASP A 89 32.58 -7.96 21.81
CA ASP A 89 31.94 -9.21 21.39
C ASP A 89 31.28 -9.01 20.00
N PRO A 90 31.63 -9.83 18.99
CA PRO A 90 31.05 -9.70 17.66
C PRO A 90 29.57 -10.11 17.59
N ALA A 91 29.06 -10.93 18.52
CA ALA A 91 27.74 -11.55 18.39
C ALA A 91 26.56 -10.54 18.38
N PRO A 92 26.51 -9.49 19.22
CA PRO A 92 25.49 -8.43 19.12
C PRO A 92 25.60 -7.63 17.83
N GLY A 93 26.83 -7.33 17.38
CA GLY A 93 27.09 -6.57 16.16
C GLY A 93 26.63 -7.32 14.89
N LEU A 94 26.87 -8.63 14.83
CA LEU A 94 26.40 -9.48 13.73
C LEU A 94 24.87 -9.53 13.66
N ARG A 95 24.19 -9.68 14.80
CA ARG A 95 22.71 -9.62 14.87
C ARG A 95 22.18 -8.25 14.45
N ALA A 96 22.78 -7.17 14.93
CA ALA A 96 22.41 -5.81 14.54
C ALA A 96 22.61 -5.58 13.03
N LYS A 97 23.71 -6.08 12.45
CA LYS A 97 23.95 -6.04 11.00
C LYS A 97 22.86 -6.77 10.22
N GLN A 98 22.48 -7.98 10.64
CA GLN A 98 21.39 -8.73 10.02
C GLN A 98 20.09 -7.93 10.00
N ARG A 99 19.66 -7.38 11.16
CA ARG A 99 18.44 -6.57 11.25
C ARG A 99 18.52 -5.27 10.44
N SER A 100 19.69 -4.66 10.36
CA SER A 100 19.93 -3.49 9.52
C SER A 100 19.78 -3.82 8.03
N VAL A 101 20.27 -4.98 7.59
CA VAL A 101 20.04 -5.47 6.22
C VAL A 101 18.55 -5.69 5.96
N HIS A 102 17.80 -6.28 6.90
CA HIS A 102 16.36 -6.43 6.73
C HIS A 102 15.66 -5.08 6.61
N ASN A 103 15.92 -4.13 7.52
CA ASN A 103 15.38 -2.78 7.44
C ASN A 103 15.71 -2.11 6.10
N ASN A 104 16.93 -2.29 5.62
CA ASN A 104 17.37 -1.75 4.34
C ASN A 104 16.50 -2.23 3.16
N TYR A 105 16.07 -3.50 3.14
CA TYR A 105 15.14 -4.02 2.13
C TYR A 105 13.70 -3.55 2.34
N LEU A 106 13.28 -3.36 3.58
CA LEU A 106 11.92 -2.97 3.95
C LEU A 106 11.64 -1.47 3.76
N THR A 107 12.65 -0.61 3.74
CA THR A 107 12.48 0.85 3.64
C THR A 107 11.64 1.26 2.43
N LEU A 108 12.01 0.82 1.22
CA LEU A 108 11.31 1.26 0.02
C LEU A 108 9.87 0.70 -0.04
N PRO A 109 9.60 -0.58 0.26
CA PRO A 109 8.23 -1.07 0.37
C PRO A 109 7.38 -0.31 1.39
N VAL A 110 7.91 0.00 2.59
CA VAL A 110 7.18 0.77 3.61
C VAL A 110 6.77 2.14 3.07
N VAL A 111 7.72 2.90 2.52
CA VAL A 111 7.44 4.23 1.96
C VAL A 111 6.39 4.13 0.85
N PHE A 112 6.52 3.13 -0.02
CA PHE A 112 5.57 2.93 -1.10
C PHE A 112 4.16 2.62 -0.57
N THR A 113 4.01 1.71 0.39
CA THR A 113 2.70 1.38 0.98
C THR A 113 2.01 2.57 1.66
N MET A 114 2.80 3.49 2.25
CA MET A 114 2.27 4.72 2.84
C MET A 114 1.82 5.73 1.77
N LEU A 115 2.56 5.83 0.66
CA LEU A 115 2.22 6.71 -0.46
C LEU A 115 1.11 6.15 -1.36
N ALA A 116 0.97 4.83 -1.45
CA ALA A 116 -0.02 4.16 -2.29
C ALA A 116 -1.45 4.61 -1.97
N GLY A 117 -1.73 5.00 -0.72
CA GLY A 117 -3.01 5.59 -0.33
C GLY A 117 -3.37 6.91 -1.02
N HIS A 118 -2.44 7.53 -1.76
CA HIS A 118 -2.67 8.70 -2.61
C HIS A 118 -2.93 8.35 -4.08
N PHE A 119 -2.79 7.08 -4.46
CA PHE A 119 -2.85 6.62 -5.84
C PHE A 119 -3.97 5.60 -6.00
N ALA A 120 -5.19 6.08 -6.28
CA ALA A 120 -6.40 5.25 -6.34
C ALA A 120 -6.29 4.06 -7.30
N PHE A 121 -5.55 4.19 -8.39
CA PHE A 121 -5.31 3.09 -9.34
C PHE A 121 -4.62 1.87 -8.69
N THR A 122 -3.90 2.03 -7.58
CA THR A 122 -3.23 0.91 -6.89
C THR A 122 -4.21 0.04 -6.08
N PHE A 123 -5.26 0.64 -5.54
CA PHE A 123 -6.21 -0.04 -4.65
C PHE A 123 -7.63 -0.12 -5.19
N GLY A 124 -7.92 0.51 -6.34
CA GLY A 124 -9.24 0.50 -6.97
C GLY A 124 -9.62 -0.82 -7.64
N SER A 125 -8.66 -1.73 -7.87
CA SER A 125 -8.94 -3.05 -8.45
C SER A 125 -9.55 -4.00 -7.42
N GLY A 126 -10.40 -4.93 -7.86
CA GLY A 126 -10.95 -6.00 -7.00
C GLY A 126 -9.87 -6.92 -6.40
N HIS A 127 -8.63 -6.85 -6.91
CA HIS A 127 -7.49 -7.63 -6.45
C HIS A 127 -6.37 -6.72 -5.91
N ALA A 128 -6.74 -5.66 -5.20
CA ALA A 128 -5.82 -4.67 -4.65
C ALA A 128 -4.65 -5.28 -3.85
N TRP A 129 -4.88 -6.39 -3.13
CA TRP A 129 -3.82 -7.08 -2.37
C TRP A 129 -2.76 -7.74 -3.28
N LEU A 130 -3.13 -8.23 -4.48
CA LEU A 130 -2.15 -8.75 -5.45
C LEU A 130 -1.29 -7.62 -6.02
N VAL A 131 -1.91 -6.48 -6.28
CA VAL A 131 -1.20 -5.26 -6.73
C VAL A 131 -0.18 -4.82 -5.67
N LEU A 132 -0.54 -4.89 -4.39
CA LEU A 132 0.36 -4.62 -3.27
C LEU A 132 1.58 -5.54 -3.28
N LEU A 133 1.36 -6.85 -3.47
CA LEU A 133 2.45 -7.84 -3.51
C LEU A 133 3.36 -7.63 -4.72
N ALA A 134 2.80 -7.32 -5.89
CA ALA A 134 3.58 -6.99 -7.08
C ALA A 134 4.45 -5.76 -6.84
N LEU A 135 3.89 -4.69 -6.27
CA LEU A 135 4.62 -3.46 -5.96
C LEU A 135 5.70 -3.70 -4.89
N PHE A 136 5.40 -4.48 -3.85
CA PHE A 136 6.39 -4.90 -2.85
C PHE A 136 7.57 -5.62 -3.51
N ALA A 137 7.30 -6.57 -4.41
CA ALA A 137 8.35 -7.33 -5.11
C ALA A 137 9.21 -6.44 -6.01
N LEU A 138 8.59 -5.55 -6.80
CA LEU A 138 9.30 -4.60 -7.68
C LEU A 138 10.22 -3.68 -6.87
N VAL A 139 9.70 -3.12 -5.79
CA VAL A 139 10.41 -2.16 -4.95
C VAL A 139 11.53 -2.83 -4.15
N ALA A 140 11.32 -4.06 -3.66
CA ALA A 140 12.37 -4.87 -3.05
C ALA A 140 13.48 -5.24 -4.05
N ALA A 141 13.13 -5.56 -5.30
CA ALA A 141 14.09 -5.85 -6.37
C ALA A 141 14.93 -4.62 -6.76
N ILE A 142 14.34 -3.42 -6.78
CA ILE A 142 15.08 -2.17 -6.93
C ILE A 142 16.12 -2.02 -5.83
N ARG A 143 15.73 -2.23 -4.56
CA ARG A 143 16.69 -2.17 -3.44
C ARG A 143 17.78 -3.24 -3.59
N HIS A 144 17.41 -4.44 -3.99
CA HIS A 144 18.36 -5.53 -4.22
C HIS A 144 19.43 -5.15 -5.25
N TYR A 145 19.01 -4.56 -6.37
CA TYR A 145 19.93 -4.05 -7.39
C TYR A 145 20.91 -3.02 -6.82
N PHE A 146 20.41 -2.00 -6.10
CA PHE A 146 21.29 -1.00 -5.49
C PHE A 146 22.25 -1.63 -4.48
N ASN A 147 21.82 -2.62 -3.69
CA ASN A 147 22.72 -3.31 -2.78
C ASN A 147 23.86 -4.03 -3.52
N LEU A 148 23.57 -4.71 -4.64
CA LEU A 148 24.58 -5.34 -5.49
C LEU A 148 25.51 -4.32 -6.14
N TRP A 149 24.97 -3.18 -6.59
CA TRP A 149 25.74 -2.09 -7.17
C TRP A 149 26.80 -1.56 -6.19
N HIS A 150 26.42 -1.29 -4.94
CA HIS A 150 27.34 -0.82 -3.90
C HIS A 150 28.41 -1.86 -3.52
N GLN A 151 28.17 -3.13 -3.83
CA GLN A 151 29.16 -4.22 -3.70
C GLN A 151 30.04 -4.37 -4.95
N GLY A 152 29.94 -3.48 -5.93
CA GLY A 152 30.68 -3.53 -7.19
C GLY A 152 30.09 -4.48 -8.24
N ARG A 153 28.96 -5.15 -7.96
CA ARG A 153 28.29 -6.08 -8.88
C ARG A 153 27.22 -5.35 -9.70
N ARG A 154 27.51 -5.08 -10.96
CA ARG A 154 26.58 -4.39 -11.88
C ARG A 154 25.67 -5.38 -12.61
N VAL A 155 24.55 -5.72 -11.98
CA VAL A 155 23.61 -6.74 -12.47
C VAL A 155 22.42 -6.07 -13.18
N TRP A 156 22.65 -5.58 -14.40
CA TRP A 156 21.69 -4.75 -15.16
C TRP A 156 20.39 -5.45 -15.58
N TRP A 157 20.32 -6.77 -15.55
CA TRP A 157 19.06 -7.46 -15.85
C TRP A 157 17.99 -7.22 -14.78
N ILE A 158 18.37 -6.91 -13.52
CA ILE A 158 17.41 -6.65 -12.44
C ILE A 158 16.59 -5.39 -12.72
N PRO A 159 17.17 -4.20 -12.98
CA PRO A 159 16.39 -3.01 -13.31
C PRO A 159 15.61 -3.18 -14.62
N ALA A 160 16.13 -3.93 -15.59
CA ALA A 160 15.38 -4.26 -16.80
C ALA A 160 14.12 -5.10 -16.47
N ALA A 161 14.26 -6.14 -15.65
CA ALA A 161 13.14 -6.97 -15.20
C ALA A 161 12.12 -6.17 -14.36
N VAL A 162 12.59 -5.27 -13.50
CA VAL A 162 11.72 -4.34 -12.76
C VAL A 162 10.97 -3.42 -13.74
N GLY A 163 11.64 -2.86 -14.74
CA GLY A 163 11.01 -2.00 -15.74
C GLY A 163 9.92 -2.73 -16.53
N VAL A 164 10.21 -3.95 -16.99
CA VAL A 164 9.22 -4.81 -17.66
C VAL A 164 8.05 -5.14 -16.73
N GLY A 165 8.33 -5.50 -15.47
CA GLY A 165 7.29 -5.81 -14.49
C GLY A 165 6.41 -4.60 -14.15
N ALA A 166 7.00 -3.40 -14.07
CA ALA A 166 6.25 -2.15 -13.84
C ALA A 166 5.37 -1.80 -15.04
N ILE A 167 5.85 -1.97 -16.27
CA ILE A 167 5.04 -1.79 -17.49
C ILE A 167 3.90 -2.81 -17.53
N ALA A 168 4.18 -4.09 -17.26
CA ALA A 168 3.16 -5.13 -17.21
C ALA A 168 2.08 -4.80 -16.17
N LEU A 169 2.47 -4.35 -14.97
CA LEU A 169 1.53 -3.93 -13.95
C LEU A 169 0.72 -2.70 -14.38
N ALA A 170 1.34 -1.73 -15.04
CA ALA A 170 0.64 -0.55 -15.57
C ALA A 170 -0.40 -0.93 -16.64
N VAL A 171 -0.09 -1.89 -17.51
CA VAL A 171 -1.04 -2.40 -18.52
C VAL A 171 -2.20 -3.13 -17.87
N VAL A 172 -1.94 -3.96 -16.84
CA VAL A 172 -2.99 -4.68 -16.10
C VAL A 172 -3.90 -3.73 -15.33
N LEU A 173 -3.37 -2.60 -14.85
CA LEU A 173 -4.13 -1.59 -14.11
C LEU A 173 -4.75 -0.51 -14.99
N ALA A 174 -4.48 -0.53 -16.31
CA ALA A 174 -5.02 0.47 -17.22
C ALA A 174 -6.56 0.41 -17.22
N PRO A 175 -7.26 1.55 -17.11
CA PRO A 175 -8.71 1.56 -17.17
C PRO A 175 -9.18 1.06 -18.54
N GLU A 176 -10.15 0.14 -18.55
CA GLU A 176 -10.81 -0.28 -19.77
C GLU A 176 -11.58 0.91 -20.35
N ASN A 177 -11.12 1.45 -21.47
CA ASN A 177 -11.89 2.40 -22.27
C ASN A 177 -13.03 1.65 -22.96
N LYS A 178 -14.10 1.33 -22.22
CA LYS A 178 -15.33 0.88 -22.86
C LYS A 178 -15.92 2.07 -23.61
N PRO A 179 -16.14 1.98 -24.94
CA PRO A 179 -16.85 3.01 -25.66
C PRO A 179 -18.23 3.15 -25.03
N SER A 180 -18.48 4.30 -24.42
CA SER A 180 -19.78 4.65 -23.86
C SER A 180 -20.81 4.56 -24.99
N ILE A 181 -21.81 3.70 -24.82
CA ILE A 181 -23.02 3.78 -25.63
C ILE A 181 -23.63 5.13 -25.27
N ALA A 182 -23.57 6.07 -26.21
CA ALA A 182 -24.12 7.41 -26.08
C ALA A 182 -25.66 7.40 -26.05
N SER A 183 -26.27 6.68 -25.11
CA SER A 183 -27.58 7.06 -24.61
C SER A 183 -27.38 8.31 -23.77
N ARG A 184 -28.12 9.38 -24.06
CA ARG A 184 -28.11 10.61 -23.25
C ARG A 184 -28.54 10.25 -21.84
N VAL A 185 -27.58 10.01 -20.94
CA VAL A 185 -27.85 9.83 -19.52
C VAL A 185 -28.52 11.10 -19.02
N THR A 186 -29.68 10.95 -18.38
CA THR A 186 -30.45 12.11 -17.92
C THR A 186 -29.97 12.56 -16.54
N ASP A 187 -30.17 13.84 -16.22
CA ASP A 187 -29.89 14.36 -14.88
C ASP A 187 -30.64 13.62 -13.78
N ALA A 188 -31.87 13.18 -14.07
CA ALA A 188 -32.68 12.41 -13.13
C ALA A 188 -32.04 11.06 -12.79
N GLU A 189 -31.45 10.40 -13.79
CA GLU A 189 -30.76 9.12 -13.63
C GLU A 189 -29.46 9.29 -12.82
N ALA A 190 -28.64 10.28 -13.16
CA ALA A 190 -27.44 10.59 -12.39
C ALA A 190 -27.76 10.98 -10.94
N GLN A 191 -28.79 11.81 -10.73
CA GLN A 191 -29.24 12.22 -9.40
C GLN A 191 -29.74 11.02 -8.58
N ALA A 192 -30.46 10.07 -9.17
CA ALA A 192 -30.91 8.87 -8.48
C ALA A 192 -29.73 8.02 -7.98
N ILE A 193 -28.72 7.79 -8.82
CA ILE A 193 -27.52 7.03 -8.42
C ILE A 193 -26.77 7.77 -7.30
N VAL A 194 -26.56 9.09 -7.44
CA VAL A 194 -25.88 9.90 -6.41
C VAL A 194 -26.66 9.90 -5.10
N ALA A 195 -27.98 10.02 -5.16
CA ALA A 195 -28.85 9.97 -3.99
C ALA A 195 -28.68 8.65 -3.22
N GLU A 196 -28.66 7.52 -3.93
CA GLU A 196 -28.52 6.20 -3.30
C GLU A 196 -27.09 5.90 -2.84
N ARG A 197 -26.06 6.31 -3.60
CA ARG A 197 -24.68 5.84 -3.41
C ARG A 197 -23.76 6.83 -2.69
N CYS A 198 -24.12 8.12 -2.62
CA CYS A 198 -23.19 9.17 -2.19
C CYS A 198 -23.72 10.05 -1.03
N THR A 199 -25.03 10.22 -0.89
CA THR A 199 -25.60 11.20 0.06
C THR A 199 -25.47 10.80 1.52
N GLU A 200 -25.17 9.53 1.83
CA GLU A 200 -24.87 9.10 3.21
C GLU A 200 -23.67 9.87 3.80
N CYS A 201 -22.67 10.20 2.96
CA CYS A 201 -21.47 10.93 3.37
C CYS A 201 -21.45 12.39 2.88
N HIS A 202 -22.02 12.66 1.71
CA HIS A 202 -21.92 13.97 1.04
C HIS A 202 -23.12 14.89 1.30
N VAL A 203 -23.53 14.97 2.57
CA VAL A 203 -24.64 15.80 3.04
C VAL A 203 -24.20 16.83 4.09
N GLY A 204 -24.74 18.04 3.98
CA GLY A 204 -24.63 19.12 4.96
C GLY A 204 -23.21 19.65 5.15
N ASN A 205 -22.96 20.18 6.35
CA ASN A 205 -21.67 20.77 6.71
C ASN A 205 -20.59 19.73 7.06
N SER A 206 -20.98 18.48 7.30
CA SER A 206 -20.09 17.35 7.57
C SER A 206 -19.54 16.68 6.31
N ALA A 207 -19.99 17.11 5.12
CA ALA A 207 -19.58 16.53 3.86
C ALA A 207 -18.05 16.63 3.66
N PRO A 208 -17.36 15.53 3.34
CA PRO A 208 -15.91 15.53 3.12
C PRO A 208 -15.50 16.56 2.06
N ASN A 209 -14.47 17.35 2.38
CA ASN A 209 -13.97 18.44 1.53
C ASN A 209 -15.04 19.47 1.11
N GLY A 210 -16.16 19.55 1.81
CA GLY A 210 -17.27 20.45 1.48
C GLY A 210 -18.07 20.04 0.23
N VAL A 211 -17.85 18.84 -0.32
CA VAL A 211 -18.55 18.35 -1.52
C VAL A 211 -19.96 17.91 -1.15
N ARG A 212 -20.95 18.71 -1.55
CA ARG A 212 -22.38 18.55 -1.22
C ARG A 212 -23.16 18.08 -2.45
N LEU A 213 -23.81 16.92 -2.33
CA LEU A 213 -24.42 16.20 -3.45
C LEU A 213 -25.93 15.97 -3.28
N GLU A 214 -26.59 16.75 -2.43
CA GLU A 214 -28.03 16.62 -2.15
C GLU A 214 -28.91 17.19 -3.26
N THR A 215 -28.41 18.21 -3.97
CA THR A 215 -29.15 18.92 -5.02
C THR A 215 -28.48 18.72 -6.37
N LEU A 216 -29.28 18.71 -7.44
CA LEU A 216 -28.75 18.58 -8.80
C LEU A 216 -27.69 19.64 -9.13
N ASP A 217 -27.89 20.88 -8.66
CA ASP A 217 -26.91 21.96 -8.86
C ASP A 217 -25.58 21.66 -8.15
N GLY A 218 -25.63 21.09 -6.94
CA GLY A 218 -24.43 20.64 -6.23
C GLY A 218 -23.72 19.49 -6.95
N ILE A 219 -24.49 18.54 -7.49
CA ILE A 219 -23.94 17.42 -8.28
C ILE A 219 -23.25 17.96 -9.54
N ARG A 220 -23.88 18.86 -10.29
CA ARG A 220 -23.30 19.48 -11.50
C ARG A 220 -22.06 20.30 -11.19
N ALA A 221 -22.09 21.11 -10.12
CA ALA A 221 -20.94 21.89 -9.69
C ALA A 221 -19.71 21.02 -9.35
N ASN A 222 -19.91 19.75 -9.04
CA ASN A 222 -18.86 18.79 -8.72
C ASN A 222 -18.68 17.70 -9.80
N ALA A 223 -19.22 17.87 -11.02
CA ALA A 223 -19.20 16.85 -12.07
C ALA A 223 -17.78 16.33 -12.37
N SER A 224 -16.80 17.21 -12.57
CA SER A 224 -15.40 16.81 -12.83
C SER A 224 -14.76 16.03 -11.67
N LEU A 225 -15.11 16.37 -10.42
CA LEU A 225 -14.68 15.61 -9.24
C LEU A 225 -15.34 14.23 -9.21
N ILE A 226 -16.65 14.16 -9.47
CA ILE A 226 -17.39 12.89 -9.57
C ILE A 226 -16.75 12.01 -10.63
N GLU A 227 -16.51 12.52 -11.84
CA GLU A 227 -15.88 11.78 -12.93
C GLU A 227 -14.54 11.18 -12.50
N SER A 228 -13.63 12.00 -11.95
CA SER A 228 -12.29 11.56 -11.54
C SER A 228 -12.31 10.54 -10.39
N GLN A 229 -13.16 10.74 -9.38
CA GLN A 229 -13.22 9.86 -8.20
C GLN A 229 -13.95 8.54 -8.50
N VAL A 230 -14.97 8.59 -9.36
CA VAL A 230 -15.77 7.43 -9.75
C VAL A 230 -15.01 6.59 -10.80
N SER A 231 -14.36 7.20 -11.78
CA SER A 231 -13.53 6.47 -12.76
C SER A 231 -12.33 5.79 -12.11
N SER A 232 -11.65 6.46 -11.16
CA SER A 232 -10.52 5.89 -10.43
C SER A 232 -10.90 4.88 -9.35
N ARG A 233 -12.20 4.63 -9.15
CA ARG A 233 -12.76 3.76 -8.08
C ARG A 233 -12.33 4.20 -6.67
N ALA A 234 -11.96 5.47 -6.50
CA ALA A 234 -11.66 6.04 -5.20
C ALA A 234 -12.93 6.21 -4.35
N MET A 235 -14.05 6.51 -5.01
CA MET A 235 -15.37 6.63 -4.39
C MET A 235 -16.36 5.61 -4.98
N PRO A 236 -17.26 5.07 -4.15
CA PRO A 236 -17.27 5.12 -2.68
C PRO A 236 -16.07 4.36 -2.08
N PRO A 237 -15.50 4.78 -0.92
CA PRO A 237 -14.32 4.12 -0.36
C PRO A 237 -14.60 2.65 -0.04
N GLY A 238 -13.84 1.73 -0.64
CA GLY A 238 -14.09 0.29 -0.49
C GLY A 238 -15.43 -0.20 -1.05
N ASN A 239 -16.06 0.60 -1.91
CA ASN A 239 -17.39 0.36 -2.48
C ASN A 239 -18.48 0.03 -1.45
N THR A 240 -18.45 0.69 -0.28
CA THR A 240 -19.37 0.41 0.84
C THR A 240 -20.85 0.54 0.49
N THR A 241 -21.20 1.43 -0.45
CA THR A 241 -22.58 1.64 -0.89
C THR A 241 -22.98 0.76 -2.10
N GLY A 242 -22.08 -0.10 -2.57
CA GLY A 242 -22.38 -1.08 -3.62
C GLY A 242 -22.52 -0.50 -5.03
N LEU A 243 -21.83 0.61 -5.35
CA LEU A 243 -21.86 1.20 -6.70
C LEU A 243 -21.37 0.18 -7.74
N THR A 244 -22.27 -0.24 -8.62
CA THR A 244 -22.02 -1.24 -9.65
C THR A 244 -21.17 -0.66 -10.79
N ASP A 245 -20.53 -1.53 -11.58
CA ASP A 245 -19.75 -1.08 -12.75
C ASP A 245 -20.64 -0.41 -13.82
N GLU A 246 -21.91 -0.80 -13.91
CA GLU A 246 -22.89 -0.19 -14.80
C GLU A 246 -23.26 1.22 -14.35
N GLU A 247 -23.70 1.39 -13.09
CA GLU A 247 -23.97 2.72 -12.50
C GLU A 247 -22.73 3.63 -12.56
N ARG A 248 -21.53 3.07 -12.36
CA ARG A 248 -20.25 3.78 -12.48
C ARG A 248 -20.05 4.32 -13.89
N SER A 249 -20.32 3.50 -14.92
CA SER A 249 -20.18 3.91 -16.31
C SER A 249 -21.17 5.01 -16.69
N ILE A 250 -22.41 4.92 -16.18
CA ILE A 250 -23.46 5.93 -16.37
C ILE A 250 -23.03 7.25 -15.73
N LEU A 251 -22.57 7.23 -14.47
CA LEU A 251 -22.12 8.43 -13.76
C LEU A 251 -20.91 9.10 -14.41
N VAL A 252 -19.92 8.32 -14.85
CA VAL A 252 -18.74 8.86 -15.54
C VAL A 252 -19.13 9.50 -16.87
N ALA A 253 -19.99 8.84 -17.66
CA ALA A 253 -20.46 9.37 -18.94
C ALA A 253 -21.29 10.65 -18.75
N TRP A 254 -22.16 10.70 -17.75
CA TRP A 254 -22.93 11.90 -17.41
C TRP A 254 -22.01 13.04 -16.95
N ALA A 255 -21.08 12.75 -16.03
CA ALA A 255 -20.19 13.75 -15.47
C ALA A 255 -19.24 14.37 -16.53
N ALA A 256 -18.75 13.56 -17.46
CA ALA A 256 -17.95 14.01 -18.60
C ALA A 256 -18.73 14.91 -19.57
N ALA A 257 -20.06 14.80 -19.62
CA ALA A 257 -20.93 15.63 -20.46
C ALA A 257 -21.46 16.87 -19.73
N ALA A 258 -21.49 16.86 -18.40
CA ALA A 258 -22.01 17.93 -17.56
C ALA A 258 -20.94 18.94 -17.08
N GLY A 259 -19.66 18.54 -17.08
CA GLY A 259 -18.50 19.38 -16.74
C GLY A 259 -17.95 20.15 -17.94
#